data_AF-A0A3S1GQA6-F1
#
_entry.id   AF-A0A3S1GQA6-F1
#
_cell.length_a   1.000
_cell.length_b   1.000
_cell.length_c   1.000
_cell.angle_alpha   90.00
_cell.angle_beta   90.00
_cell.angle_gamma   90.00
#
_symmetry.space_group_name_H-M   'P 1'
#
loop_
_entity.id
_entity.type
_entity.pdbx_description
1 polymer ?
#
loop_
_entity_poly.entity_id
_entity_poly.type
_entity_poly.pdbx_seq_one_letter_code
_entity_poly.pdbx_strand_id
1 'polypeptide(L)'
;MHMRRFTRLTNGFSKKVEAHANAVALHFMYYNFVRIHASLRMTQAMAAGVTGKLWEIADIVALIEAKEAENPMARGSYKRLAV
;
A
#
# COMPACT_ATOMS: atom_id res chain seq x y z
N MET A 1 16.96 3.84 -0.10
CA MET A 1 16.12 2.70 0.33
C MET A 1 14.79 3.24 0.85
N HIS A 2 13.78 3.36 -0.02
CA HIS A 2 12.48 3.95 0.31
C HIS A 2 11.63 3.08 1.27
N MET A 3 11.96 1.78 1.41
CA MET A 3 11.23 0.86 2.28
C MET A 3 12.20 -0.04 3.04
N ARG A 4 12.14 0.01 4.37
CA ARG A 4 12.93 -0.83 5.28
C ARG A 4 12.12 -2.00 5.88
N ARG A 5 10.86 -2.17 5.48
CA ARG A 5 9.98 -3.23 6.00
C ARG A 5 10.42 -4.65 5.61
N PHE A 6 11.26 -4.81 4.59
CA PHE A 6 11.87 -6.09 4.22
C PHE A 6 13.18 -6.41 4.96
N THR A 7 13.72 -5.46 5.73
CA THR A 7 14.95 -5.66 6.50
C THR A 7 14.62 -6.07 7.93
N ARG A 8 15.24 -7.15 8.41
CA ARG A 8 15.15 -7.59 9.82
C ARG A 8 15.96 -6.66 10.72
N LEU A 9 15.65 -6.66 12.02
CA LEU A 9 16.36 -5.88 13.05
C LEU A 9 16.37 -4.36 12.79
N THR A 10 15.27 -3.84 12.25
CA THR A 10 15.06 -2.40 12.08
C THR A 10 13.76 -1.96 12.72
N ASN A 11 13.63 -0.68 13.07
CA ASN A 11 12.38 -0.11 13.61
C ASN A 11 11.20 -0.20 12.63
N GLY A 12 11.45 -0.46 11.35
CA GLY A 12 10.42 -0.69 10.33
C GLY A 12 9.96 -2.15 10.23
N PHE A 13 10.52 -3.07 11.02
CA PHE A 13 10.13 -4.47 10.98
C PHE A 13 8.70 -4.66 11.51
N SER A 14 7.89 -5.38 10.73
CA SER A 14 6.51 -5.68 11.10
C SER A 14 6.49 -6.92 12.00
N LYS A 15 6.01 -6.77 13.23
CA LYS A 15 5.87 -7.88 14.20
C LYS A 15 4.74 -8.86 13.82
N LYS A 16 3.75 -8.37 13.09
CA LYS A 16 2.59 -9.14 12.61
C LYS A 16 2.69 -9.33 11.10
N VAL A 17 2.38 -10.54 10.64
CA VAL A 17 2.43 -10.88 9.21
C VAL A 17 1.39 -10.09 8.41
N GLU A 18 0.20 -9.84 8.96
CA GLU A 18 -0.85 -9.09 8.27
C GLU A 18 -0.43 -7.64 8.04
N ALA A 19 0.23 -7.03 9.03
CA ALA A 19 0.75 -5.67 8.91
C ALA A 19 1.88 -5.56 7.87
N HIS A 20 2.66 -6.63 7.69
CA HIS A 20 3.66 -6.70 6.62
C HIS A 20 3.00 -6.77 5.26
N ALA A 21 2.04 -7.70 5.08
CA ALA A 21 1.30 -7.90 3.85
C ALA A 21 0.61 -6.59 3.38
N ASN A 22 -0.06 -5.88 4.30
CA ASN A 22 -0.71 -4.61 3.99
C ASN A 22 0.27 -3.54 3.49
N ALA A 23 1.44 -3.44 4.13
CA ALA A 23 2.44 -2.46 3.72
C ALA A 23 3.10 -2.81 2.38
N VAL A 24 3.29 -4.10 2.10
CA VAL A 24 3.76 -4.61 0.82
C VAL A 24 2.77 -4.28 -0.29
N ALA A 25 1.48 -4.55 -0.06
CA ALA A 25 0.41 -4.24 -1.01
C ALA A 25 0.38 -2.74 -1.36
N LEU A 26 0.38 -1.86 -0.34
CA LEU A 26 0.41 -0.41 -0.55
C LEU A 26 1.66 0.04 -1.30
N HIS A 27 2.82 -0.53 -0.99
CA HIS A 27 4.06 -0.16 -1.65
C HIS A 27 4.03 -0.51 -3.15
N PHE A 28 3.68 -1.74 -3.50
CA PHE A 28 3.65 -2.16 -4.89
C PHE A 28 2.55 -1.47 -5.69
N MET A 29 1.41 -1.15 -5.07
CA MET A 29 0.37 -0.37 -5.73
C MET A 29 0.90 1.02 -6.12
N TYR A 30 1.49 1.75 -5.18
CA TYR A 30 2.09 3.05 -5.46
C TYR A 30 3.24 2.96 -6.47
N TYR A 31 4.16 2.02 -6.27
CA TYR A 31 5.37 1.91 -7.06
C TYR A 31 5.09 1.54 -8.53
N ASN A 32 4.09 0.68 -8.77
CA ASN A 32 3.77 0.19 -10.10
C ASN A 32 2.82 1.11 -10.88
N PHE A 33 1.83 1.71 -10.19
CA PHE A 33 0.71 2.40 -10.85
C PHE A 33 0.78 3.93 -10.79
N VAL A 34 1.41 4.52 -9.76
CA VAL A 34 1.43 5.97 -9.55
C VAL A 34 2.80 6.57 -9.87
N ARG A 35 3.88 5.92 -9.40
CA ARG A 35 5.23 6.45 -9.57
C ARG A 35 5.69 6.33 -11.03
N ILE A 36 6.03 7.46 -11.64
CA ILE A 36 6.71 7.48 -12.94
C ILE A 36 8.15 6.96 -12.76
N HIS A 37 8.50 5.93 -13.54
CA HIS A 37 9.83 5.37 -13.51
C HIS A 37 10.79 6.23 -14.33
N ALA A 38 11.93 6.61 -13.74
CA ALA A 38 12.86 7.58 -14.32
C ALA A 38 13.31 7.20 -15.75
N SER A 39 13.63 5.93 -15.99
CA SER A 39 14.10 5.46 -17.30
C SER A 39 12.97 5.17 -18.29
N LEU A 40 11.80 4.72 -17.81
CA LEU A 40 10.69 4.35 -18.70
C LEU A 40 9.85 5.57 -19.10
N ARG A 41 9.97 6.68 -18.35
CA ARG A 41 9.17 7.91 -18.50
C ARG A 41 7.65 7.71 -18.35
N MET A 42 7.23 6.52 -17.92
CA MET A 42 5.87 6.14 -17.59
C MET A 42 5.88 5.20 -16.37
N THR A 43 4.69 4.82 -15.90
CA THR A 43 4.57 3.88 -14.78
C THR A 43 4.88 2.45 -15.24
N GLN A 44 5.30 1.60 -14.31
CA GLN A 44 5.67 0.23 -14.64
C GLN A 44 4.46 -0.58 -15.12
N ALA A 45 3.28 -0.34 -14.54
CA ALA A 45 2.03 -0.97 -14.96
C ALA A 45 1.63 -0.57 -16.39
N MET A 46 1.91 0.67 -16.80
CA MET A 46 1.69 1.12 -18.18
C MET A 46 2.67 0.47 -19.15
N ALA A 47 3.96 0.44 -18.81
CA ALA A 47 4.97 -0.23 -19.65
C ALA A 47 4.70 -1.73 -19.82
N ALA A 48 4.12 -2.37 -18.80
CA ALA A 48 3.71 -3.78 -18.84
C ALA A 48 2.34 -4.01 -19.51
N GLY A 49 1.64 -2.96 -19.96
CA GLY A 49 0.32 -3.09 -20.60
C GLY A 49 -0.83 -3.47 -19.66
N VAL A 50 -0.63 -3.38 -18.33
CA VAL A 50 -1.66 -3.71 -17.33
C VAL A 50 -2.74 -2.63 -17.27
N THR A 51 -2.35 -1.37 -17.51
CA THR A 51 -3.29 -0.24 -17.55
C THR A 51 -2.83 0.81 -18.56
N GLY A 52 -3.77 1.47 -19.22
CA GLY A 52 -3.49 2.64 -20.06
C GLY A 52 -3.60 3.98 -19.33
N LYS A 53 -4.06 3.97 -18.07
CA LYS A 53 -4.27 5.18 -17.25
C LYS A 53 -3.08 5.40 -16.32
N LEU A 54 -2.66 6.66 -16.16
CA LEU A 54 -1.81 7.08 -15.05
C LEU A 54 -2.67 7.21 -13.79
N TRP A 55 -2.31 6.49 -12.73
CA TRP A 55 -3.02 6.55 -11.47
C TRP A 55 -2.47 7.66 -10.58
N GLU A 56 -3.35 8.23 -9.77
CA GLU A 56 -2.99 9.13 -8.68
C GLU A 56 -3.14 8.46 -7.32
N ILE A 57 -2.60 9.09 -6.27
CA ILE A 57 -2.79 8.62 -4.89
C ILE A 57 -4.29 8.60 -4.53
N ALA A 58 -5.07 9.57 -5.04
CA ALA A 58 -6.51 9.63 -4.83
C ALA A 58 -7.23 8.38 -5.36
N ASP A 59 -6.81 7.82 -6.49
CA ASP A 59 -7.40 6.58 -7.03
C ASP A 59 -7.19 5.39 -6.07
N ILE A 60 -6.02 5.31 -5.41
CA ILE A 60 -5.73 4.26 -4.42
C ILE A 60 -6.64 4.43 -3.19
N VAL A 61 -6.83 5.66 -2.71
CA VAL A 61 -7.71 5.94 -1.56
C VAL A 61 -9.16 5.59 -1.92
N ALA A 62 -9.63 5.98 -3.11
CA ALA A 62 -10.98 5.66 -3.56
C ALA A 62 -11.25 4.14 -3.64
N LEU A 63 -10.25 3.34 -4.02
CA LEU A 63 -10.37 1.87 -3.97
C LEU A 63 -10.57 1.34 -2.54
N ILE A 64 -9.86 1.92 -1.57
CA ILE A 64 -9.96 1.52 -0.16
C ILE A 64 -11.33 1.93 0.37
N GLU A 65 -11.77 3.16 0.13
CA GLU A 65 -13.09 3.66 0.55
C GLU A 65 -14.23 2.83 -0.04
N ALA A 66 -14.17 2.51 -1.34
CA ALA A 66 -15.14 1.63 -1.98
C ALA A 66 -15.19 0.25 -1.30
N LYS A 67 -14.02 -0.31 -0.94
CA LYS A 67 -13.94 -1.60 -0.26
C LYS A 67 -14.48 -1.56 1.17
N GLU A 68 -14.23 -0.47 1.90
CA GLU A 68 -14.76 -0.25 3.25
C GLU A 68 -16.28 -0.04 3.22
N ALA A 69 -16.83 0.60 2.18
CA ALA A 69 -18.27 0.77 2.00
C ALA A 69 -19.01 -0.57 1.78
N GLU A 70 -18.39 -1.52 1.08
CA GLU A 70 -18.95 -2.87 0.90
C GLU A 70 -19.03 -3.67 2.21
N ASN A 71 -18.07 -3.46 3.12
CA ASN A 71 -18.00 -4.17 4.39
C ASN A 71 -17.53 -3.21 5.49
N PRO A 72 -18.45 -2.45 6.13
CA PRO A 72 -18.11 -1.48 7.14
C PRO A 72 -17.61 -2.20 8.39
N MET A 73 -16.29 -2.44 8.45
CA MET A 73 -15.65 -2.92 9.67
C MET A 73 -15.61 -1.76 10.66
N ALA A 74 -16.55 -1.77 11.62
CA ALA A 74 -16.48 -0.88 12.76
C ALA A 74 -15.13 -1.08 13.46
N ARG A 75 -14.31 -0.03 13.51
CA ARG A 75 -13.05 -0.04 14.26
C ARG A 75 -13.37 -0.40 15.71
N GLY A 76 -12.95 -1.60 16.14
CA GLY A 76 -13.21 -2.08 17.49
C GLY A 76 -12.60 -1.15 18.56
N SER A 77 -13.16 -1.18 19.77
CA SER A 77 -12.64 -0.41 20.90
C SER A 77 -11.17 -0.76 21.18
N TYR A 78 -10.32 0.25 21.40
CA TYR A 78 -8.95 0.04 21.84
C TYR A 78 -8.93 -0.78 23.15
N LYS A 79 -8.19 -1.89 23.16
CA LYS A 79 -7.97 -2.66 24.39
C LYS A 79 -7.15 -1.80 25.36
N ARG A 80 -7.76 -1.39 26.49
CA ARG A 80 -7.00 -0.82 27.61
C ARG A 80 -6.08 -1.90 28.16
N LEU A 81 -4.78 -1.64 28.14
CA LEU A 81 -3.81 -2.45 28.85
C LEU A 81 -3.98 -2.14 30.34
N ALA A 82 -4.26 -3.16 31.15
CA ALA A 82 -4.20 -3.02 32.60
C ALA A 82 -2.74 -2.72 32.98
N VAL A 83 -2.53 -1.61 33.67
CA VAL A 83 -1.26 -1.23 34.29
C VAL A 83 -1.11 -2.01 35.59
#